data_AF-A0AAD9DSY8-F1
#
_entry.id   AF-A0AAD9DSY8-F1
#
_cell.length_a   1.000
_cell.length_b   1.000
_cell.length_c   1.000
_cell.angle_alpha   90.00
_cell.angle_beta   90.00
_cell.angle_gamma   90.00
#
_symmetry.space_group_name_H-M   'P 1'
#
loop_
_entity.id
_entity.type
_entity.pdbx_description
1 polymer ?
#
loop_
_entity_poly.entity_id
_entity_poly.type
_entity_poly.pdbx_seq_one_letter_code
_entity_poly.pdbx_strand_id
1 'polypeptide(L)'
;MQVDHITCPVLLMFGDDDQSCHIQQIMEKAGNRHLLQVHIYPGAGHLIEPPYSPHHRAANFKQGKNKAKPHADAQEDSWEKPLAFLQQHLYHATPQAKL
;
A
#
# COMPACT_ATOMS: atom_id res chain seq x y z
N MET A 1 -14.31 -4.29 -9.44
CA MET A 1 -14.21 -4.51 -7.99
C MET A 1 -15.36 -3.75 -7.35
N GLN A 2 -16.20 -4.41 -6.57
CA GLN A 2 -17.26 -3.74 -5.80
C GLN A 2 -16.64 -3.29 -4.47
N VAL A 3 -16.70 -1.99 -4.16
CA VAL A 3 -16.05 -1.41 -2.96
C VAL A 3 -17.00 -0.56 -2.13
N ASP A 4 -18.24 -0.43 -2.57
CA ASP A 4 -19.35 0.31 -1.95
C ASP A 4 -19.66 -0.15 -0.53
N HIS A 5 -19.50 -1.44 -0.24
CA HIS A 5 -19.75 -2.01 1.09
C HIS A 5 -18.54 -2.02 2.03
N ILE A 6 -17.39 -1.46 1.62
CA ILE A 6 -16.24 -1.34 2.51
C ILE A 6 -16.55 -0.29 3.57
N THR A 7 -16.46 -0.68 4.84
CA THR A 7 -16.73 0.19 6.00
C THR A 7 -15.52 0.38 6.90
N CYS A 8 -14.41 -0.31 6.63
CA CYS A 8 -13.19 -0.23 7.41
C CYS A 8 -12.13 0.64 6.71
N PRO A 9 -11.18 1.20 7.48
CA PRO A 9 -9.99 1.83 6.91
C PRO A 9 -9.22 0.87 6.00
N VAL A 10 -8.71 1.40 4.89
CA VAL A 10 -7.94 0.65 3.88
C VAL A 10 -6.62 1.37 3.61
N LEU A 11 -5.52 0.63 3.74
CA LEU A 11 -4.19 1.06 3.33
C LEU A 11 -3.89 0.52 1.93
N LEU A 12 -3.56 1.42 1.00
CA LEU A 12 -3.13 1.09 -0.35
C LEU A 12 -1.69 1.57 -0.56
N MET A 13 -0.80 0.67 -0.96
CA MET A 13 0.61 0.96 -1.22
C MET A 13 1.02 0.37 -2.56
N PHE A 14 1.62 1.17 -3.45
CA PHE A 14 2.04 0.69 -4.76
C PHE A 14 3.16 1.54 -5.38
N GLY A 15 3.90 0.95 -6.31
CA GLY A 15 4.84 1.67 -7.17
C GLY A 15 4.13 2.40 -8.31
N ASP A 16 4.69 3.49 -8.82
CA ASP A 16 4.04 4.28 -9.89
C ASP A 16 3.97 3.56 -11.25
N ASP A 17 4.76 2.51 -11.45
CA ASP A 17 4.72 1.63 -12.63
C ASP A 17 3.56 0.61 -12.56
N ASP A 18 2.80 0.63 -11.47
CA ASP A 18 1.71 -0.30 -11.22
C ASP A 18 0.34 0.26 -11.64
N GLN A 19 -0.50 -0.62 -12.18
CA GLN A 19 -1.89 -0.32 -12.59
C GLN A 19 -2.86 -0.22 -11.40
N SER A 20 -2.35 -0.25 -10.17
CA SER A 20 -3.14 -0.11 -8.92
C SER A 20 -3.73 1.28 -8.71
N CYS A 21 -3.37 2.27 -9.55
CA CYS A 21 -4.04 3.57 -9.64
C CYS A 21 -5.58 3.45 -9.83
N HIS A 22 -6.04 2.36 -10.45
CA HIS A 22 -7.47 2.10 -10.64
C HIS A 22 -8.22 1.86 -9.33
N ILE A 23 -7.59 1.27 -8.31
CA ILE A 23 -8.26 0.96 -7.03
C ILE A 23 -8.59 2.27 -6.29
N GLN A 24 -7.65 3.22 -6.26
CA GLN A 24 -7.89 4.54 -5.68
C GLN A 24 -9.09 5.22 -6.35
N GLN A 25 -9.12 5.23 -7.70
CA GLN A 25 -10.22 5.82 -8.45
C GLN A 25 -11.57 5.13 -8.23
N ILE A 26 -11.58 3.79 -8.10
CA ILE A 26 -12.79 3.01 -7.83
C ILE A 26 -13.35 3.35 -6.44
N MET A 27 -12.49 3.46 -5.42
CA MET A 27 -12.87 3.87 -4.06
C MET A 27 -13.37 5.32 -4.01
N GLU A 28 -12.74 6.23 -4.75
CA GLU A 28 -13.18 7.63 -4.87
C GLU A 28 -14.58 7.72 -5.50
N LYS A 29 -14.82 7.02 -6.61
CA LYS A 29 -16.13 6.97 -7.28
C LYS A 29 -17.22 6.37 -6.40
N ALA A 30 -16.87 5.48 -5.48
CA ALA A 30 -17.79 4.89 -4.52
C ALA A 30 -18.03 5.76 -3.26
N GLY A 31 -17.40 6.93 -3.13
CA GLY A 31 -17.51 7.79 -1.94
C GLY A 31 -16.64 7.35 -0.75
N ASN A 32 -15.83 6.30 -0.93
CA ASN A 32 -15.02 5.68 0.13
C ASN A 32 -13.61 6.26 0.24
N ARG A 33 -13.38 7.46 -0.32
CA ARG A 33 -12.09 8.15 -0.24
C ARG A 33 -11.64 8.41 1.20
N HIS A 34 -12.59 8.62 2.10
CA HIS A 34 -12.35 8.87 3.52
C HIS A 34 -11.79 7.63 4.26
N LEU A 35 -11.99 6.43 3.71
CA LEU A 35 -11.43 5.19 4.25
C LEU A 35 -10.00 4.93 3.74
N LEU A 36 -9.53 5.67 2.73
CA LEU A 36 -8.27 5.38 2.06
C LEU A 36 -7.09 6.17 2.64
N GLN A 37 -6.07 5.43 3.05
CA GLN A 37 -4.70 5.90 3.16
C GLN A 37 -3.88 5.35 1.99
N VAL A 38 -3.25 6.24 1.21
CA VAL A 38 -2.53 5.87 -0.02
C VAL A 38 -1.07 6.29 0.08
N HIS A 39 -0.15 5.37 -0.24
CA HIS A 39 1.28 5.64 -0.41
C HIS A 39 1.73 5.20 -1.80
N ILE A 40 2.31 6.12 -2.55
CA ILE A 40 2.78 5.88 -3.92
C ILE A 40 4.29 6.03 -3.91
N TYR A 41 4.99 5.05 -4.48
CA TYR A 41 6.45 5.04 -4.55
C TYR A 41 6.94 5.21 -5.99
N PRO A 42 7.33 6.44 -6.40
CA PRO A 42 7.80 6.69 -7.75
C PRO A 42 9.07 5.90 -8.08
N GLY A 43 9.06 5.20 -9.21
CA GLY A 43 10.22 4.39 -9.63
C GLY A 43 10.41 3.08 -8.86
N ALA A 44 9.45 2.69 -8.00
CA ALA A 44 9.36 1.34 -7.47
C ALA A 44 8.56 0.45 -8.44
N GLY A 45 8.95 -0.82 -8.54
CA GLY A 45 8.19 -1.82 -9.31
C GLY A 45 6.89 -2.24 -8.62
N HIS A 46 6.15 -3.11 -9.31
CA HIS A 46 4.86 -3.65 -8.84
C HIS A 46 4.95 -4.34 -7.48
N LEU A 47 5.97 -5.17 -7.27
CA LEU A 47 6.12 -5.95 -6.05
C LEU A 47 7.01 -5.22 -5.05
N ILE A 48 6.43 -4.64 -4.01
CA ILE A 48 7.18 -4.08 -2.89
C ILE A 48 7.41 -5.20 -1.86
N GLU A 49 8.62 -5.70 -1.83
CA GLU A 49 9.04 -6.84 -0.99
C GLU A 49 9.51 -6.36 0.40
N PRO A 50 9.75 -7.26 1.38
CA PRO A 50 10.40 -6.89 2.62
C PRO A 50 11.76 -6.21 2.39
N PRO A 51 12.22 -5.36 3.33
CA PRO A 51 13.51 -4.67 3.23
C PRO A 51 14.65 -5.62 2.87
N TYR A 52 15.56 -5.15 2.01
CA TYR A 52 16.75 -5.87 1.55
C TYR A 52 16.47 -7.14 0.73
N SER A 53 15.22 -7.39 0.33
CA SER A 53 14.92 -8.46 -0.61
C SER A 53 15.61 -8.17 -1.94
N PRO A 54 16.34 -9.14 -2.52
CA PRO A 54 17.03 -8.92 -3.77
C PRO A 54 15.99 -8.57 -4.83
N HIS A 55 16.12 -7.38 -5.40
CA HIS A 55 15.25 -6.91 -6.47
C HIS A 55 15.22 -7.95 -7.60
N HIS A 56 14.13 -8.73 -7.69
CA HIS A 56 14.03 -9.82 -8.63
C HIS A 56 13.72 -9.26 -10.03
N ARG A 57 14.77 -8.89 -10.79
CA ARG A 57 14.65 -8.42 -12.18
C ARG A 57 14.07 -9.46 -13.16
N ALA A 58 13.86 -10.70 -12.71
CA ALA A 58 13.66 -11.88 -13.57
C ALA A 58 12.24 -12.45 -13.58
N ALA A 59 11.25 -11.77 -12.99
CA ALA A 59 9.87 -12.05 -13.35
C ALA A 59 9.56 -11.27 -14.63
N ASN A 60 9.07 -11.95 -15.68
CA ASN A 60 8.74 -11.37 -17.00
C ASN A 60 7.59 -10.33 -16.98
N PHE A 61 7.40 -9.62 -15.87
CA PHE A 61 6.65 -8.39 -15.85
C PHE A 61 7.49 -7.35 -16.59
N LYS A 62 6.84 -6.70 -17.56
CA LYS A 62 7.42 -5.77 -18.53
C LYS A 62 8.60 -5.02 -17.93
N GLN A 63 9.71 -5.00 -18.65
CA GLN A 63 10.92 -4.22 -18.42
C GLN A 63 10.55 -2.78 -18.02
N GLY A 64 10.27 -2.59 -16.74
CA GLY A 64 9.67 -1.41 -16.18
C GLY A 64 10.75 -0.43 -15.80
N LYS A 65 10.39 0.84 -15.67
CA LYS A 65 11.30 1.94 -15.35
C LYS A 65 11.74 1.93 -13.87
N ASN A 66 11.67 0.79 -13.19
CA ASN A 66 11.97 0.67 -11.78
C ASN A 66 13.48 0.81 -11.55
N LYS A 67 13.84 1.75 -10.67
CA LYS A 67 15.23 2.05 -10.33
C LYS A 67 15.57 1.34 -9.04
N ALA A 68 16.72 0.67 -9.00
CA ALA A 68 17.12 -0.15 -7.85
C ALA A 68 17.10 0.62 -6.52
N LYS A 69 17.55 1.87 -6.50
CA LYS A 69 17.58 2.70 -5.29
C LYS A 69 16.17 3.12 -4.81
N PRO A 70 15.33 3.78 -5.64
CA PRO A 70 13.93 4.04 -5.28
C PRO A 70 13.13 2.81 -4.87
N HIS A 71 13.40 1.65 -5.48
CA HIS A 71 12.73 0.42 -5.08
C HIS A 71 13.17 -0.07 -3.70
N ALA A 72 14.48 -0.04 -3.41
CA ALA A 72 14.98 -0.37 -2.08
C ALA A 72 14.42 0.58 -1.01
N ASP A 73 14.36 1.88 -1.31
CA ASP A 73 13.77 2.88 -0.41
C ASP A 73 12.28 2.60 -0.14
N ALA A 74 11.54 2.15 -1.16
CA ALA A 74 10.15 1.75 -1.02
C ALA A 74 10.00 0.47 -0.18
N GLN A 75 10.89 -0.53 -0.32
CA GLN A 75 10.89 -1.72 0.53
C GLN A 75 11.07 -1.35 2.01
N GLU A 76 12.02 -0.45 2.30
CA GLU A 76 12.28 0.04 3.66
C GLU A 76 11.11 0.84 4.25
N ASP A 77 10.63 1.88 3.55
CA ASP A 77 9.56 2.75 4.04
C ASP A 77 8.21 2.01 4.12
N SER A 78 7.93 1.10 3.19
CA SER A 78 6.67 0.34 3.21
C SER A 78 6.60 -0.68 4.34
N TRP A 79 7.73 -1.09 4.94
CA TRP A 79 7.74 -2.12 5.97
C TRP A 79 7.03 -1.68 7.25
N GLU A 80 7.25 -0.43 7.67
CA GLU A 80 6.69 0.09 8.91
C GLU A 80 5.23 0.54 8.77
N LYS A 81 4.78 0.86 7.56
CA LYS A 81 3.45 1.45 7.32
C LYS A 81 2.29 0.50 7.65
N PRO A 82 2.25 -0.78 7.21
CA PRO A 82 1.23 -1.73 7.64
C PRO A 82 1.22 -1.92 9.14
N LEU A 83 2.39 -1.98 9.78
CA LEU A 83 2.49 -2.15 11.23
C LEU A 83 1.85 -0.97 11.96
N ALA A 84 2.22 0.25 11.59
CA ALA A 84 1.63 1.48 12.15
C ALA A 84 0.12 1.56 11.88
N PHE A 85 -0.31 1.20 10.67
CA PHE A 85 -1.72 1.19 10.29
C PHE A 85 -2.54 0.19 11.14
N LEU A 86 -2.04 -1.04 11.29
CA LEU A 86 -2.67 -2.07 12.11
C LEU A 86 -2.67 -1.67 13.59
N GLN A 87 -1.58 -1.08 14.10
CA GLN A 87 -1.53 -0.53 15.46
C GLN A 87 -2.62 0.51 15.68
N GLN A 88 -2.72 1.50 14.79
CA GLN A 88 -3.71 2.57 14.86
C GLN A 88 -5.16 2.04 14.86
N HIS A 89 -5.45 1.07 13.98
CA HIS A 89 -6.83 0.67 13.71
C HIS A 89 -7.29 -0.59 14.46
N LEU A 90 -6.38 -1.40 15.01
CA LEU A 90 -6.73 -2.60 15.78
C LEU A 90 -6.48 -2.44 17.28
N TYR A 91 -5.39 -1.77 17.69
CA TYR A 91 -5.01 -1.70 19.11
C TYR A 91 -5.66 -0.53 19.86
N HIS A 92 -5.96 0.58 19.18
CA HIS A 92 -6.65 1.72 19.79
C HIS A 92 -8.19 1.67 19.66
N ALA A 93 -8.73 0.64 18.99
CA ALA A 93 -10.17 0.46 18.82
C ALA A 93 -10.85 -0.26 20.00
N THR A 94 -10.09 -0.72 21.00
CA THR A 94 -10.67 -1.33 22.21
C THR A 94 -11.14 -0.23 23.17
N PRO A 95 -12.42 -0.19 23.55
CA PRO A 95 -12.84 0.65 24.68
C PRO A 95 -12.05 0.20 25.91
N GLN A 96 -11.42 1.12 26.62
CA GLN A 96 -10.89 0.84 27.94
C GLN A 96 -12.04 0.25 28.78
N ALA A 97 -11.93 -1.03 29.14
CA ALA A 97 -12.81 -1.63 30.11
C ALA A 97 -12.63 -0.83 31.41
N LYS A 98 -13.67 -0.08 31.79
CA LYS A 98 -13.72 0.58 33.09
C LYS A 98 -13.73 -0.52 34.15
N LEU A 99 -12.64 -0.64 34.90
CA LEU A 99 -12.62 -1.33 36.19
C LEU A 99 -13.32 -0.45 37.24
#